data_AF-A0A7X7E3D7-F1
#
_entry.id   AF-A0A7X7E3D7-F1
#
_cell.length_a   1.000
_cell.length_b   1.000
_cell.length_c   1.000
_cell.angle_alpha   90.00
_cell.angle_beta   90.00
_cell.angle_gamma   90.00
#
_symmetry.space_group_name_H-M   'P 1'
#
loop_
_entity.id
_entity.type
_entity.pdbx_description
1 polymer ?
#
loop_
_entity_poly.entity_id
_entity_poly.type
_entity_poly.pdbx_seq_one_letter_code
_entity_poly.pdbx_strand_id
1 'polypeptide(L)'
;MYSIFHPATPSHDGALIIEGDKIDKFAVRLPLSHNLEEVKELGTRHTAAVGISERSDAIVLVVSEERGTISIAEEGHLEIVDETTLRKRLNSFYSRLSPPPAEITRFSWFTHNAGIKTLSFVTALLLWIFIASKTDTVNRTVTVPVEYKNVPSGWQLEDPQPSEFKITLSGPERSFNFDQSSLVASIDLGKIKDGYQSVPVTESSFNLPSGIGITTISPKQFSFRAYRVEQVDLPVKIKTRGKPPKSLEISEIKSTPPTLKVILPVSKKSSVTELSTEPLDLMQIDQNTALRLRVITPSGVSLTDENQNTVKVSVTLTGKKD
;
A
#
# COMPACT_ATOMS: atom_id res chain seq x y z
N MET A 1 18.65 -71.01 -11.43
CA MET A 1 18.04 -72.36 -11.39
C MET A 1 18.90 -73.44 -12.05
N TYR A 2 19.46 -73.25 -13.26
CA TYR A 2 20.27 -74.27 -13.94
C TYR A 2 21.44 -74.84 -13.10
N SER A 3 22.15 -73.98 -12.36
CA SER A 3 23.24 -74.40 -11.46
C SER A 3 22.77 -75.28 -10.27
N ILE A 4 21.51 -75.12 -9.82
CA ILE A 4 20.97 -75.81 -8.64
C ILE A 4 20.64 -77.28 -8.96
N PHE A 5 20.12 -77.53 -10.17
CA PHE A 5 19.74 -78.87 -10.64
C PHE A 5 20.84 -79.58 -11.44
N HIS A 6 22.09 -79.10 -11.37
CA HIS A 6 23.19 -79.71 -12.10
C HIS A 6 23.61 -81.04 -11.42
N PRO A 7 23.66 -82.20 -12.13
CA PRO A 7 23.88 -83.52 -11.51
C PRO A 7 25.17 -83.65 -10.67
N ALA A 8 26.20 -82.87 -11.01
CA ALA A 8 27.47 -82.84 -10.27
C ALA A 8 27.42 -82.08 -8.92
N THR A 9 26.30 -81.47 -8.55
CA THR A 9 26.18 -80.67 -7.32
C THR A 9 25.41 -81.42 -6.24
N PRO A 10 25.79 -81.34 -4.94
CA PRO A 10 25.03 -81.99 -3.86
C PRO A 10 23.57 -81.51 -3.73
N SER A 11 23.24 -80.36 -4.33
CA SER A 11 21.91 -79.72 -4.25
C SER A 11 20.89 -80.24 -5.26
N HIS A 12 21.28 -81.10 -6.21
CA HIS A 12 20.41 -81.51 -7.32
C HIS A 12 19.29 -82.48 -6.91
N ASP A 13 19.43 -83.13 -5.75
CA ASP A 13 18.47 -84.11 -5.26
C ASP A 13 17.44 -83.46 -4.32
N GLY A 14 16.18 -83.47 -4.75
CA GLY A 14 15.06 -82.86 -4.03
C GLY A 14 14.44 -81.65 -4.74
N ALA A 15 13.44 -81.05 -4.09
CA ALA A 15 12.64 -79.96 -4.63
C ALA A 15 13.21 -78.58 -4.26
N LEU A 16 12.88 -77.61 -5.12
CA LEU A 16 13.09 -76.18 -4.91
C LEU A 16 11.76 -75.55 -4.52
N ILE A 17 11.71 -74.87 -3.37
CA ILE A 17 10.53 -74.13 -2.91
C ILE A 17 10.73 -72.64 -3.21
N ILE A 18 9.78 -72.06 -3.92
CA ILE A 18 9.76 -70.64 -4.28
C ILE A 18 8.56 -70.00 -3.59
N GLU A 19 8.80 -68.92 -2.86
CA GLU A 19 7.77 -68.13 -2.19
C GLU A 19 7.93 -66.66 -2.59
N GLY A 20 6.87 -66.09 -3.17
CA GLY A 20 6.92 -64.75 -3.76
C GLY A 20 7.94 -64.65 -4.90
N ASP A 21 8.92 -63.77 -4.75
CA ASP A 21 10.00 -63.50 -5.70
C ASP A 21 11.34 -64.18 -5.32
N LYS A 22 11.34 -65.06 -4.30
CA LYS A 22 12.55 -65.66 -3.74
C LYS A 22 12.50 -67.18 -3.68
N ILE A 23 13.67 -67.78 -3.78
CA ILE A 23 13.88 -69.20 -3.45
C ILE A 23 13.98 -69.29 -1.92
N ASP A 24 13.03 -69.97 -1.27
CA ASP A 24 13.04 -70.20 0.18
C ASP A 24 13.99 -71.34 0.55
N LYS A 25 13.82 -72.50 -0.11
CA LYS A 25 14.57 -73.74 0.19
C LYS A 25 14.91 -74.51 -1.08
N PHE A 26 15.97 -75.32 -1.02
CA PHE A 26 16.38 -76.25 -2.07
C PHE A 26 16.75 -77.61 -1.47
N ALA A 27 16.87 -78.64 -2.32
CA ALA A 27 17.12 -80.03 -1.91
C ALA A 27 16.09 -80.58 -0.89
N VAL A 28 14.83 -80.14 -1.01
CA VAL A 28 13.77 -80.52 -0.06
C VAL A 28 13.18 -81.86 -0.45
N ARG A 29 13.08 -82.79 0.51
CA ARG A 29 12.37 -84.06 0.32
C ARG A 29 10.88 -83.86 0.48
N LEU A 30 10.13 -84.09 -0.59
CA LEU A 30 8.67 -83.98 -0.61
C LEU A 30 7.99 -85.33 -0.33
N PRO A 31 6.75 -85.33 0.19
CA PRO A 31 5.95 -86.54 0.32
C PRO A 31 5.60 -87.12 -1.06
N LEU A 32 5.59 -88.44 -1.17
CA LEU A 32 5.19 -89.16 -2.39
C LEU A 32 3.68 -89.43 -2.36
N SER A 33 3.02 -89.29 -3.50
CA SER A 33 1.61 -89.68 -3.65
C SER A 33 1.45 -91.21 -3.57
N HIS A 34 0.30 -91.65 -3.05
CA HIS A 34 -0.15 -93.04 -3.05
C HIS A 34 -1.15 -93.34 -4.19
N ASN A 35 -1.47 -92.35 -5.02
CA ASN A 35 -2.37 -92.49 -6.15
C ASN A 35 -1.64 -93.16 -7.33
N LEU A 36 -1.73 -94.50 -7.40
CA LEU A 36 -1.03 -95.30 -8.40
C LEU A 36 -1.57 -95.12 -9.84
N GLU A 37 -2.77 -94.56 -10.01
CA GLU A 37 -3.36 -94.33 -11.33
C GLU A 37 -2.70 -93.14 -12.05
N GLU A 38 -2.38 -92.06 -11.32
CA GLU A 38 -1.74 -90.85 -11.88
C GLU A 38 -0.22 -91.05 -12.14
N VAL A 39 0.39 -92.03 -11.48
CA VAL A 39 1.86 -92.17 -11.38
C VAL A 39 2.40 -93.46 -12.03
N LYS A 40 1.53 -94.25 -12.67
CA LYS A 40 1.77 -95.67 -13.03
C LYS A 40 2.98 -95.95 -13.93
N GLU A 41 3.57 -94.93 -14.55
CA GLU A 41 4.78 -95.03 -15.40
C GLU A 41 5.77 -93.86 -15.21
N LEU A 42 5.71 -93.18 -14.05
CA LEU A 42 6.45 -91.94 -13.83
C LEU A 42 7.50 -92.08 -12.73
N GLY A 43 8.63 -91.40 -12.92
CA GLY A 43 9.73 -91.38 -11.96
C GLY A 43 9.40 -90.69 -10.63
N THR A 44 10.27 -90.88 -9.64
CA THR A 44 10.09 -90.40 -8.24
C THR A 44 9.81 -88.90 -8.11
N ARG A 45 10.34 -88.06 -9.02
CA ARG A 45 10.06 -86.61 -9.05
C ARG A 45 8.58 -86.29 -9.34
N HIS A 46 7.96 -87.05 -10.24
CA HIS A 46 6.54 -86.87 -10.56
C HIS A 46 5.67 -87.33 -9.40
N THR A 47 6.00 -88.47 -8.78
CA THR A 47 5.31 -88.97 -7.58
C THR A 47 5.37 -87.97 -6.43
N ALA A 48 6.52 -87.32 -6.24
CA ALA A 48 6.74 -86.29 -5.24
C ALA A 48 5.93 -85.01 -5.53
N ALA A 49 5.84 -84.61 -6.80
CA ALA A 49 5.07 -83.45 -7.20
C ALA A 49 3.57 -83.63 -7.00
N VAL A 50 3.03 -84.80 -7.38
CA VAL A 50 1.63 -85.14 -7.10
C VAL A 50 1.41 -85.14 -5.59
N GLY A 51 2.29 -85.80 -4.82
CA GLY A 51 2.13 -85.95 -3.37
C GLY A 51 2.15 -84.63 -2.58
N ILE A 52 2.92 -83.62 -3.01
CA ILE A 52 2.86 -82.30 -2.38
C ILE A 52 1.64 -81.50 -2.86
N SER A 53 1.23 -81.63 -4.13
CA SER A 53 0.05 -80.93 -4.68
C SER A 53 -1.27 -81.46 -4.10
N GLU A 54 -1.33 -82.70 -3.62
CA GLU A 54 -2.47 -83.23 -2.87
C GLU A 54 -2.64 -82.57 -1.49
N ARG A 55 -1.56 -82.00 -0.95
CA ARG A 55 -1.47 -81.50 0.43
C ARG A 55 -1.31 -79.98 0.51
N SER A 56 -1.25 -79.30 -0.62
CA SER A 56 -1.05 -77.86 -0.70
C SER A 56 -1.67 -77.29 -1.96
N ASP A 57 -1.92 -75.99 -1.94
CA ASP A 57 -2.32 -75.18 -3.10
C ASP A 57 -1.13 -74.78 -4.00
N ALA A 58 0.03 -75.40 -3.79
CA ALA A 58 1.23 -75.12 -4.56
C ALA A 58 1.11 -75.64 -5.99
N ILE A 59 1.48 -74.82 -6.97
CA ILE A 59 1.73 -75.26 -8.33
C ILE A 59 3.14 -75.87 -8.40
N VAL A 60 3.24 -77.13 -8.79
CA VAL A 60 4.52 -77.84 -8.84
C VAL A 60 4.94 -78.08 -10.28
N LEU A 61 6.13 -77.64 -10.64
CA LEU A 61 6.71 -77.86 -11.97
C LEU A 61 7.70 -79.01 -11.91
N VAL A 62 7.54 -80.00 -12.79
CA VAL A 62 8.45 -81.13 -12.93
C VAL A 62 8.97 -81.21 -14.35
N VAL A 63 10.27 -81.42 -14.50
CA VAL A 63 10.90 -81.73 -15.78
C VAL A 63 11.34 -83.19 -15.76
N SER A 64 10.86 -83.96 -16.72
CA SER A 64 11.23 -85.37 -16.88
C SER A 64 12.68 -85.46 -17.34
N GLU A 65 13.53 -86.15 -16.56
CA GLU A 65 14.94 -86.38 -16.91
C GLU A 65 15.08 -87.34 -18.10
N GLU A 66 14.14 -88.29 -18.23
CA GLU A 66 14.15 -89.30 -19.29
C GLU A 66 13.57 -88.75 -20.60
N ARG A 67 12.48 -87.97 -20.51
CA ARG A 67 11.68 -87.57 -21.68
C ARG A 67 11.84 -86.09 -22.05
N GLY A 68 12.44 -85.28 -21.20
CA GLY A 68 12.57 -83.82 -21.40
C GLY A 68 11.25 -83.05 -21.37
N THR A 69 10.13 -83.70 -21.04
CA THR A 69 8.80 -83.09 -20.98
C THR A 69 8.60 -82.31 -19.69
N ILE A 70 7.83 -81.22 -19.75
CA ILE A 70 7.43 -80.44 -18.58
C ILE A 70 6.01 -80.84 -18.17
N SER A 71 5.84 -81.12 -16.89
CA SER A 71 4.55 -81.43 -16.28
C SER A 71 4.24 -80.47 -15.14
N ILE A 72 2.96 -80.17 -14.95
CA ILE A 72 2.46 -79.42 -13.81
C ILE A 72 1.67 -80.36 -12.92
N ALA A 73 1.96 -80.35 -11.61
CA ALA A 73 1.08 -80.94 -10.60
C ALA A 73 0.34 -79.84 -9.83
N GLU A 74 -0.99 -79.88 -9.83
CA GLU A 74 -1.89 -78.96 -9.12
C GLU A 74 -3.08 -79.78 -8.61
N GLU A 75 -3.47 -79.60 -7.34
CA GLU A 75 -4.63 -80.28 -6.72
C GLU A 75 -4.62 -81.82 -6.86
N GLY A 76 -3.44 -82.44 -6.86
CA GLY A 76 -3.29 -83.90 -6.95
C GLY A 76 -3.39 -84.48 -8.36
N HIS A 77 -3.48 -83.64 -9.40
CA HIS A 77 -3.47 -84.05 -10.80
C HIS A 77 -2.17 -83.67 -11.50
N LEU A 78 -1.68 -84.52 -12.40
CA LEU A 78 -0.47 -84.28 -13.16
C LEU A 78 -0.77 -84.18 -14.67
N GLU A 79 -0.45 -83.03 -15.25
CA GLU A 79 -0.69 -82.75 -16.67
C GLU A 79 0.64 -82.44 -17.37
N ILE A 80 0.93 -83.09 -18.50
CA ILE A 80 2.04 -82.71 -19.39
C ILE A 80 1.60 -81.48 -20.19
N VAL A 81 2.37 -80.40 -20.13
CA VAL A 81 1.99 -79.11 -20.73
C VAL A 81 3.02 -78.64 -21.75
N ASP A 82 2.55 -77.86 -22.73
CA ASP A 82 3.40 -77.10 -23.63
C ASP A 82 3.77 -75.73 -23.03
N GLU A 83 4.68 -75.00 -23.68
CA GLU A 83 5.14 -73.68 -23.22
C GLU A 83 3.98 -72.68 -23.09
N THR A 84 3.03 -72.71 -24.03
CA THR A 84 1.91 -71.76 -24.03
C THR A 84 0.95 -71.99 -22.87
N THR A 85 0.62 -73.27 -22.60
CA THR A 85 -0.21 -73.66 -21.47
C THR A 85 0.50 -73.42 -20.15
N LEU A 86 1.79 -73.75 -20.04
CA LEU A 86 2.61 -73.48 -18.85
C LEU A 86 2.59 -71.99 -18.49
N ARG A 87 2.85 -71.12 -19.47
CA ARG A 87 2.86 -69.66 -19.25
C ARG A 87 1.49 -69.15 -18.81
N LYS A 88 0.41 -69.66 -19.42
CA LYS A 88 -0.97 -69.29 -19.06
C LYS A 88 -1.30 -69.73 -17.63
N ARG A 89 -0.97 -70.97 -17.26
CA ARG A 89 -1.18 -71.53 -15.92
C ARG A 89 -0.42 -70.74 -14.85
N LEU A 90 0.86 -70.43 -15.08
CA LEU A 90 1.67 -69.62 -14.17
C LEU A 90 1.15 -68.20 -14.01
N ASN A 91 0.78 -67.52 -15.11
CA ASN A 91 0.20 -66.18 -15.03
C ASN A 91 -1.11 -66.16 -14.23
N SER A 92 -1.96 -67.18 -14.44
CA SER A 92 -3.18 -67.35 -13.66
C SER A 92 -2.87 -67.53 -12.17
N PHE A 93 -1.90 -68.39 -11.84
CA PHE A 93 -1.45 -68.61 -10.46
C PHE A 93 -0.95 -67.32 -9.79
N TYR A 94 -0.05 -66.57 -10.44
CA TYR A 94 0.45 -65.30 -9.90
C TYR A 94 -0.62 -64.22 -9.76
N SER A 95 -1.56 -64.12 -10.70
CA SER A 95 -2.64 -63.14 -10.62
C SER A 95 -3.58 -63.35 -9.43
N ARG A 96 -3.72 -64.60 -8.95
CA ARG A 96 -4.47 -64.94 -7.74
C ARG A 96 -3.74 -64.49 -6.46
N LEU A 97 -2.42 -64.65 -6.42
CA LEU A 97 -1.59 -64.32 -5.26
C LEU A 97 -1.27 -62.83 -5.13
N SER A 98 -1.26 -62.10 -6.25
CA SER A 98 -0.95 -60.67 -6.28
C SER A 98 -1.88 -59.98 -7.28
N PRO A 99 -3.11 -59.62 -6.86
CA PRO A 99 -3.99 -58.85 -7.73
C PRO A 99 -3.29 -57.53 -8.11
N PRO A 100 -3.32 -57.12 -9.38
CA PRO A 100 -2.77 -55.83 -9.77
C PRO A 100 -3.42 -54.73 -8.93
N PRO A 101 -2.65 -53.74 -8.43
CA PRO A 101 -3.23 -52.65 -7.66
C PRO A 101 -4.35 -52.02 -8.48
N ALA A 102 -5.53 -51.89 -7.86
CA ALA A 102 -6.71 -51.35 -8.52
C ALA A 102 -6.34 -50.05 -9.23
N GLU A 103 -6.56 -49.98 -10.54
CA GLU A 103 -6.29 -48.77 -11.31
C GLU A 103 -7.20 -47.66 -10.79
N ILE A 104 -6.64 -46.77 -9.95
CA ILE A 104 -7.33 -45.56 -9.52
C ILE A 104 -7.49 -44.68 -10.77
N THR A 105 -8.64 -44.81 -11.43
CA THR A 105 -9.00 -43.93 -12.54
C THR A 105 -9.02 -42.49 -12.05
N ARG A 106 -8.34 -41.59 -12.77
CA ARG A 106 -8.18 -40.15 -12.43
C ARG A 106 -9.51 -39.44 -12.13
N PHE A 107 -10.62 -39.97 -12.60
CA PHE A 107 -11.96 -39.44 -12.39
C PHE A 107 -12.52 -39.71 -10.97
N SER A 108 -12.19 -40.86 -10.36
CA SER A 108 -12.64 -41.19 -8.99
C SER A 108 -11.98 -40.31 -7.93
N TRP A 109 -10.77 -39.79 -8.21
CA TRP A 109 -10.08 -38.83 -7.35
C TRP A 109 -10.82 -37.48 -7.25
N PHE A 110 -11.46 -37.03 -8.34
CA PHE A 110 -12.23 -35.80 -8.33
C PHE A 110 -13.51 -35.92 -7.51
N THR A 111 -14.19 -37.06 -7.58
CA THR A 111 -15.46 -37.30 -6.88
C THR A 111 -15.29 -37.78 -5.43
N HIS A 112 -14.10 -38.24 -5.04
CA HIS A 112 -13.82 -38.55 -3.64
C HIS A 112 -13.81 -37.26 -2.78
N ASN A 113 -14.61 -37.24 -1.72
CA ASN A 113 -14.73 -36.15 -0.74
C ASN A 113 -15.12 -34.79 -1.33
N ALA A 114 -16.02 -34.77 -2.32
CA ALA A 114 -16.51 -33.53 -2.94
C ALA A 114 -17.01 -32.48 -1.93
N GLY A 115 -17.68 -32.90 -0.85
CA GLY A 115 -18.20 -31.99 0.19
C GLY A 115 -17.12 -31.24 0.98
N ILE A 116 -15.97 -31.87 1.24
CA ILE A 116 -14.85 -31.20 1.93
C ILE A 116 -14.19 -30.20 0.98
N LYS A 117 -14.01 -30.58 -0.29
CA LYS A 117 -13.43 -29.70 -1.32
C LYS A 117 -14.27 -28.45 -1.56
N THR A 118 -15.59 -28.60 -1.63
CA THR A 118 -16.50 -27.45 -1.79
C THR A 118 -16.46 -26.54 -0.57
N LEU A 119 -16.49 -27.10 0.64
CA LEU A 119 -16.40 -26.31 1.87
C LEU A 119 -15.08 -25.54 1.96
N SER A 120 -13.95 -26.17 1.63
CA SER A 120 -12.65 -25.49 1.58
C SER A 120 -12.63 -24.37 0.53
N PHE A 121 -13.17 -24.61 -0.67
CA PHE A 121 -13.23 -23.59 -1.72
C PHE A 121 -14.11 -22.40 -1.33
N VAL A 122 -15.31 -22.66 -0.80
CA VAL A 122 -16.21 -21.60 -0.32
C VAL A 122 -15.57 -20.81 0.81
N THR A 123 -14.91 -21.48 1.75
CA THR A 123 -14.23 -20.81 2.87
C THR A 123 -13.07 -19.94 2.37
N ALA A 124 -12.25 -20.46 1.46
CA ALA A 124 -11.18 -19.70 0.82
C ALA A 124 -11.72 -18.49 0.04
N LEU A 125 -12.83 -18.65 -0.69
CA LEU A 125 -13.48 -17.58 -1.43
C LEU A 125 -14.04 -16.50 -0.49
N LEU A 126 -14.71 -16.89 0.60
CA LEU A 126 -15.22 -15.96 1.61
C LEU A 126 -14.09 -15.19 2.30
N LEU A 127 -13.01 -15.88 2.67
CA LEU A 127 -11.81 -15.23 3.24
C LEU A 127 -11.17 -14.27 2.23
N TRP A 128 -11.04 -14.67 0.97
CA TRP A 128 -10.51 -13.80 -0.08
C TRP A 128 -11.37 -12.55 -0.27
N ILE A 129 -12.70 -12.68 -0.33
CA ILE A 129 -13.62 -11.53 -0.42
C ILE A 129 -13.51 -10.64 0.83
N PHE A 130 -13.45 -11.22 2.02
CA PHE A 130 -13.34 -10.46 3.27
C PHE A 130 -12.03 -9.66 3.37
N ILE A 131 -10.92 -10.21 2.87
CA ILE A 131 -9.62 -9.54 2.86
C ILE A 131 -9.55 -8.52 1.71
N ALA A 132 -9.90 -8.92 0.48
CA ALA A 132 -9.78 -8.08 -0.71
C ALA A 132 -10.77 -6.90 -0.73
N SER A 133 -11.88 -6.98 0.01
CA SER A 133 -12.84 -5.87 0.14
C SER A 133 -12.33 -4.73 1.03
N LYS A 134 -11.30 -4.96 1.84
CA LYS A 134 -10.66 -3.88 2.60
C LYS A 134 -9.76 -3.10 1.64
N THR A 135 -10.28 -2.01 1.09
CA THR A 135 -9.46 -1.05 0.36
C THR A 135 -8.55 -0.33 1.35
N ASP A 136 -7.25 -0.56 1.25
CA ASP A 136 -6.27 0.23 2.00
C ASP A 136 -6.40 1.70 1.58
N THR A 137 -6.70 2.54 2.57
CA THR A 137 -6.75 3.99 2.39
C THR A 137 -5.41 4.56 2.82
N VAL A 138 -4.77 5.30 1.92
CA VAL A 138 -3.49 5.96 2.20
C VAL A 138 -3.79 7.35 2.72
N ASN A 139 -3.08 7.75 3.77
CA ASN A 139 -3.15 9.10 4.31
C ASN A 139 -1.90 9.88 3.90
N ARG A 140 -2.06 11.04 3.25
CA ARG A 140 -0.95 11.92 2.87
C ARG A 140 -1.20 13.33 3.36
N THR A 141 -0.23 13.90 4.07
CA THR A 141 -0.28 15.30 4.49
C THR A 141 0.36 16.18 3.44
N VAL A 142 -0.38 17.19 2.98
CA VAL A 142 0.06 18.16 1.98
C VAL A 142 -0.19 19.58 2.49
N THR A 143 0.63 20.50 2.03
CA THR A 143 0.52 21.92 2.32
C THR A 143 -0.12 22.61 1.11
N VAL A 144 -1.22 23.32 1.34
CA VAL A 144 -2.06 23.90 0.28
C VAL A 144 -2.08 25.41 0.43
N PRO A 145 -1.75 26.19 -0.61
CA PRO A 145 -1.82 27.65 -0.57
C PRO A 145 -3.25 28.16 -0.49
N VAL A 146 -3.42 29.37 0.06
CA VAL A 146 -4.72 30.02 0.24
C VAL A 146 -4.96 31.11 -0.81
N GLU A 147 -6.15 31.09 -1.41
CA GLU A 147 -6.66 32.16 -2.26
C GLU A 147 -7.94 32.75 -1.66
N TYR A 148 -7.94 34.06 -1.45
CA TYR A 148 -9.10 34.82 -0.99
C TYR A 148 -9.92 35.32 -2.18
N LYS A 149 -11.16 34.87 -2.29
CA LYS A 149 -12.09 35.23 -3.38
C LYS A 149 -13.12 36.25 -2.93
N ASN A 150 -13.61 37.05 -3.88
CA ASN A 150 -14.68 38.04 -3.69
C ASN A 150 -14.42 39.10 -2.59
N VAL A 151 -13.17 39.54 -2.42
CA VAL A 151 -12.87 40.64 -1.48
C VAL A 151 -13.51 41.93 -1.99
N PRO A 152 -14.48 42.54 -1.28
CA PRO A 152 -15.12 43.75 -1.77
C PRO A 152 -14.15 44.93 -1.80
N SER A 153 -14.29 45.81 -2.81
CA SER A 153 -13.41 46.98 -2.97
C SER A 153 -13.45 47.91 -1.75
N GLY A 154 -12.28 48.38 -1.30
CA GLY A 154 -12.16 49.29 -0.14
C GLY A 154 -12.19 48.58 1.21
N TRP A 155 -12.09 47.25 1.24
CA TRP A 155 -11.84 46.50 2.47
C TRP A 155 -10.36 46.15 2.58
N GLN A 156 -9.84 46.26 3.80
CA GLN A 156 -8.51 45.82 4.15
C GLN A 156 -8.61 44.76 5.25
N LEU A 157 -7.76 43.74 5.13
CA LEU A 157 -7.65 42.63 6.08
C LEU A 157 -6.37 42.84 6.89
N GLU A 158 -6.45 42.65 8.20
CA GLU A 158 -5.37 42.79 9.17
C GLU A 158 -5.32 41.53 10.06
N ASP A 159 -4.20 41.32 10.77
CA ASP A 159 -3.81 40.11 11.53
C ASP A 159 -3.23 38.97 10.65
N PRO A 160 -2.47 38.00 11.23
CA PRO A 160 -1.85 36.94 10.44
C PRO A 160 -2.91 35.99 9.86
N GLN A 161 -3.12 36.12 8.56
CA GLN A 161 -3.88 35.15 7.78
C GLN A 161 -2.94 33.99 7.39
N PRO A 162 -3.40 32.73 7.45
CA PRO A 162 -2.57 31.61 7.03
C PRO A 162 -2.31 31.71 5.52
N SER A 163 -1.04 31.75 5.13
CA SER A 163 -0.65 31.64 3.71
C SER A 163 -0.84 30.23 3.16
N GLU A 164 -0.89 29.24 4.05
CA GLU A 164 -1.02 27.83 3.72
C GLU A 164 -1.85 27.06 4.77
N PHE A 165 -2.55 26.02 4.33
CA PHE A 165 -3.19 25.02 5.18
C PHE A 165 -2.47 23.69 5.08
N LYS A 166 -2.25 23.03 6.21
CA LYS A 166 -1.80 21.64 6.25
C LYS A 166 -3.02 20.74 6.32
N ILE A 167 -3.24 19.97 5.27
CA ILE A 167 -4.36 19.03 5.19
C ILE A 167 -3.85 17.60 5.06
N THR A 168 -4.54 16.67 5.73
CA THR A 168 -4.30 15.24 5.57
C THR A 168 -5.39 14.67 4.69
N LEU A 169 -5.02 14.27 3.48
CA LEU A 169 -5.86 13.63 2.49
C LEU A 169 -5.95 12.13 2.75
N SER A 170 -7.11 11.53 2.54
CA SER A 170 -7.36 10.10 2.68
C SER A 170 -8.12 9.55 1.49
N GLY A 171 -7.66 8.43 0.93
CA GLY A 171 -8.32 7.78 -0.20
C GLY A 171 -7.58 6.53 -0.70
N PRO A 172 -8.14 5.82 -1.69
CA PRO A 172 -7.45 4.71 -2.35
C PRO A 172 -6.14 5.17 -2.99
N GLU A 173 -5.08 4.35 -3.00
CA GLU A 173 -3.78 4.77 -3.56
C GLU A 173 -3.87 5.30 -5.00
N ARG A 174 -4.75 4.70 -5.82
CA ARG A 174 -5.03 5.13 -7.20
C ARG A 174 -5.57 6.56 -7.34
N SER A 175 -6.24 7.11 -6.31
CA SER A 175 -6.78 8.47 -6.38
C SER A 175 -5.72 9.54 -6.15
N PHE A 176 -4.54 9.17 -5.62
CA PHE A 176 -3.42 10.10 -5.41
C PHE A 176 -2.59 10.40 -6.66
N ASN A 177 -2.99 9.89 -7.83
CA ASN A 177 -2.35 10.20 -9.11
C ASN A 177 -2.88 11.51 -9.71
N PHE A 178 -2.65 12.62 -9.01
CA PHE A 178 -3.01 13.97 -9.47
C PHE A 178 -1.88 14.94 -9.09
N ASP A 179 -1.88 16.10 -9.74
CA ASP A 179 -0.90 17.14 -9.46
C ASP A 179 -1.22 17.84 -8.12
N GLN A 180 -0.41 17.58 -7.09
CA GLN A 180 -0.58 18.17 -5.76
C GLN A 180 -0.40 19.69 -5.76
N SER A 181 0.34 20.25 -6.73
CA SER A 181 0.54 21.69 -6.83
C SER A 181 -0.69 22.45 -7.32
N SER A 182 -1.66 21.75 -7.91
CA SER A 182 -2.94 22.31 -8.34
C SER A 182 -3.95 22.51 -7.21
N LEU A 183 -3.65 22.00 -6.01
CA LEU A 183 -4.51 22.16 -4.85
C LEU A 183 -4.46 23.61 -4.36
N VAL A 184 -5.63 24.18 -4.09
CA VAL A 184 -5.82 25.54 -3.61
C VAL A 184 -6.97 25.57 -2.61
N ALA A 185 -6.77 26.27 -1.49
CA ALA A 185 -7.81 26.59 -0.54
C ALA A 185 -8.49 27.90 -0.93
N SER A 186 -9.72 27.82 -1.46
CA SER A 186 -10.54 28.97 -1.82
C SER A 186 -11.39 29.43 -0.64
N ILE A 187 -11.11 30.61 -0.10
CA ILE A 187 -11.90 31.21 0.97
C ILE A 187 -12.69 32.40 0.41
N ASP A 188 -14.03 32.31 0.46
CA ASP A 188 -14.92 33.37 0.01
C ASP A 188 -15.09 34.45 1.10
N LEU A 189 -14.71 35.68 0.77
CA LEU A 189 -14.79 36.85 1.64
C LEU A 189 -15.92 37.82 1.22
N GLY A 190 -16.88 37.38 0.40
CA GLY A 190 -17.97 38.26 -0.07
C GLY A 190 -18.93 38.75 1.03
N LYS A 191 -18.98 38.09 2.20
CA LYS A 191 -19.90 38.41 3.31
C LYS A 191 -19.22 38.97 4.56
N ILE A 192 -18.02 39.54 4.41
CA ILE A 192 -17.25 40.08 5.53
C ILE A 192 -17.94 41.27 6.21
N LYS A 193 -17.76 41.37 7.53
CA LYS A 193 -18.23 42.49 8.35
C LYS A 193 -17.06 43.28 8.93
N ASP A 194 -17.33 44.51 9.35
CA ASP A 194 -16.34 45.34 10.03
C ASP A 194 -16.08 44.76 11.44
N GLY A 195 -14.81 44.61 11.78
CA GLY A 195 -14.34 44.07 13.05
C GLY A 195 -13.65 42.71 12.94
N TYR A 196 -13.54 42.03 14.08
CA TYR A 196 -12.96 40.69 14.19
C TYR A 196 -13.99 39.64 13.79
N GLN A 197 -13.59 38.74 12.89
CA GLN A 197 -14.42 37.61 12.50
C GLN A 197 -13.57 36.34 12.40
N SER A 198 -14.22 35.19 12.66
CA SER A 198 -13.63 33.86 12.51
C SER A 198 -14.25 33.20 11.29
N VAL A 199 -13.40 32.68 10.40
CA VAL A 199 -13.85 31.93 9.23
C VAL A 199 -13.52 30.45 9.44
N PRO A 200 -14.53 29.57 9.48
CA PRO A 200 -14.31 28.14 9.52
C PRO A 200 -13.80 27.65 8.16
N VAL A 201 -12.90 26.66 8.19
CA VAL A 201 -12.32 26.03 7.00
C VAL A 201 -12.87 24.62 6.91
N THR A 202 -13.66 24.37 5.87
CA THR A 202 -14.34 23.10 5.64
C THR A 202 -13.76 22.40 4.41
N GLU A 203 -14.15 21.14 4.17
CA GLU A 203 -13.66 20.39 3.01
C GLU A 203 -14.02 21.05 1.68
N SER A 204 -15.18 21.72 1.62
CA SER A 204 -15.64 22.50 0.46
C SER A 204 -14.77 23.73 0.15
N SER A 205 -13.89 24.13 1.06
CA SER A 205 -12.93 25.21 0.80
C SER A 205 -11.78 24.75 -0.09
N PHE A 206 -11.62 23.45 -0.33
CA PHE A 206 -10.53 22.89 -1.13
C PHE A 206 -11.05 22.32 -2.45
N ASN A 207 -10.28 22.49 -3.53
CA ASN A 207 -10.56 21.91 -4.84
C ASN A 207 -10.08 20.45 -4.93
N LEU A 208 -10.71 19.54 -4.20
CA LEU A 208 -10.31 18.14 -4.15
C LEU A 208 -10.77 17.35 -5.39
N PRO A 209 -9.95 16.41 -5.90
CA PRO A 209 -10.37 15.47 -6.94
C PRO A 209 -11.32 14.40 -6.37
N SER A 210 -12.01 13.69 -7.25
CA SER A 210 -12.96 12.65 -6.85
C SER A 210 -12.25 11.45 -6.18
N GLY A 211 -12.86 10.93 -5.11
CA GLY A 211 -12.32 9.78 -4.38
C GLY A 211 -11.22 10.11 -3.36
N ILE A 212 -11.05 11.38 -3.01
CA ILE A 212 -10.20 11.83 -1.89
C ILE A 212 -11.07 12.60 -0.90
N GLY A 213 -10.97 12.23 0.38
CA GLY A 213 -11.53 13.01 1.50
C GLY A 213 -10.42 13.71 2.28
N ILE A 214 -10.80 14.66 3.14
CA ILE A 214 -9.87 15.26 4.10
C ILE A 214 -10.15 14.67 5.49
N THR A 215 -9.13 14.11 6.12
CA THR A 215 -9.23 13.64 7.51
C THR A 215 -8.94 14.75 8.50
N THR A 216 -8.00 15.64 8.19
CA THR A 216 -7.56 16.69 9.11
C THR A 216 -7.25 17.95 8.34
N ILE A 217 -7.71 19.08 8.88
CA ILE A 217 -7.44 20.44 8.40
C ILE A 217 -6.77 21.19 9.55
N SER A 218 -5.63 21.79 9.29
CA SER A 218 -4.92 22.63 10.25
C SER A 218 -4.49 23.96 9.63
N PRO A 219 -4.92 25.11 10.19
CA PRO A 219 -5.92 25.27 11.25
C PRO A 219 -7.37 25.06 10.74
N LYS A 220 -8.29 24.61 11.60
CA LYS A 220 -9.73 24.41 11.25
C LYS A 220 -10.52 25.71 11.10
N GLN A 221 -10.00 26.78 11.66
CA GLN A 221 -10.57 28.12 11.58
C GLN A 221 -9.45 29.13 11.79
N PHE A 222 -9.61 30.31 11.25
CA PHE A 222 -8.70 31.41 11.50
C PHE A 222 -9.50 32.70 11.68
N SER A 223 -8.97 33.58 12.51
CA SER A 223 -9.55 34.89 12.78
C SER A 223 -8.74 35.97 12.10
N PHE A 224 -9.43 36.94 11.51
CA PHE A 224 -8.81 38.16 11.00
C PHE A 224 -9.71 39.34 11.31
N ARG A 225 -9.11 40.53 11.30
CA ARG A 225 -9.85 41.78 11.35
C ARG A 225 -10.06 42.30 9.95
N ALA A 226 -11.29 42.68 9.62
CA ALA A 226 -11.60 43.37 8.38
C ALA A 226 -12.17 44.75 8.70
N TYR A 227 -11.77 45.75 7.93
CA TYR A 227 -12.30 47.11 8.05
C TYR A 227 -12.34 47.80 6.70
N ARG A 228 -13.24 48.77 6.58
CA ARG A 228 -13.32 49.63 5.39
C ARG A 228 -12.30 50.74 5.47
N VAL A 229 -11.63 50.98 4.36
CA VAL A 229 -10.66 52.07 4.18
C VAL A 229 -11.15 53.07 3.16
N GLU A 230 -10.70 54.32 3.32
CA GLU A 230 -10.98 55.41 2.40
C GLU A 230 -9.68 56.17 2.12
N GLN A 231 -9.57 56.74 0.93
CA GLN A 231 -8.48 57.63 0.56
C GLN A 231 -8.84 59.07 0.95
N VAL A 232 -7.99 59.70 1.75
CA VAL A 232 -8.19 61.07 2.25
C VAL A 232 -6.89 61.86 2.12
N ASP A 233 -7.00 63.14 1.73
CA ASP A 233 -5.89 64.09 1.78
C ASP A 233 -5.75 64.66 3.19
N LEU A 234 -4.63 64.36 3.87
CA LEU A 234 -4.33 64.90 5.19
C LEU A 234 -3.23 65.96 5.14
N PRO A 235 -3.37 67.08 5.86
CA PRO A 235 -2.33 68.10 5.98
C PRO A 235 -1.13 67.59 6.77
N VAL A 236 0.07 68.01 6.37
CA VAL A 236 1.33 67.67 7.03
C VAL A 236 1.73 68.76 7.99
N LYS A 237 1.73 68.45 9.29
CA LYS A 237 2.16 69.34 10.35
C LYS A 237 3.59 69.02 10.80
N ILE A 238 4.38 70.08 10.83
CA ILE A 238 5.80 69.97 11.14
C ILE A 238 5.96 70.07 12.65
N LYS A 239 6.50 69.01 13.26
CA LYS A 239 6.87 69.05 14.68
C LYS A 239 8.22 69.73 14.80
N THR A 240 8.37 70.62 15.78
CA THR A 240 9.64 71.29 16.07
C THR A 240 10.14 70.92 17.46
N ARG A 241 11.45 70.92 17.65
CA ARG A 241 12.12 70.70 18.94
C ARG A 241 13.09 71.85 19.20
N GLY A 242 13.16 72.28 20.47
CA GLY A 242 14.05 73.38 20.87
C GLY A 242 13.48 74.77 20.56
N LYS A 243 14.30 75.79 20.80
CA LYS A 243 14.02 77.18 20.44
C LYS A 243 15.10 77.66 19.46
N PRO A 244 14.77 78.55 18.51
CA PRO A 244 15.76 79.14 17.62
C PRO A 244 16.81 79.94 18.40
N PRO A 245 18.03 80.14 17.85
CA PRO A 245 19.06 80.98 18.45
C PRO A 245 18.55 82.39 18.78
N LYS A 246 19.05 83.01 19.87
CA LYS A 246 18.51 84.27 20.44
C LYS A 246 18.43 85.45 19.44
N SER A 247 19.16 85.42 18.34
CA SER A 247 19.24 86.46 17.29
C SER A 247 18.25 86.30 16.13
N LEU A 248 17.49 85.20 16.08
CA LEU A 248 16.68 84.82 14.92
C LEU A 248 15.25 84.48 15.33
N GLU A 249 14.28 84.96 14.56
CA GLU A 249 12.88 84.55 14.65
C GLU A 249 12.49 83.73 13.41
N ILE A 250 11.64 82.73 13.63
CA ILE A 250 11.12 81.91 12.54
C ILE A 250 9.94 82.65 11.92
N SER A 251 10.10 83.09 10.68
CA SER A 251 9.03 83.74 9.92
C SER A 251 8.04 82.72 9.39
N GLU A 252 8.54 81.62 8.82
CA GLU A 252 7.68 80.63 8.18
C GLU A 252 8.32 79.24 8.12
N ILE A 253 7.52 78.21 8.39
CA ILE A 253 7.87 76.81 8.18
C ILE A 253 6.79 76.18 7.30
N LYS A 254 7.16 75.70 6.11
CA LYS A 254 6.24 75.09 5.15
C LYS A 254 6.72 73.73 4.67
N SER A 255 5.79 72.79 4.53
CA SER A 255 6.00 71.50 3.89
C SER A 255 5.63 71.57 2.41
N THR A 256 6.38 70.85 1.57
CA THR A 256 6.10 70.65 0.15
C THR A 256 6.19 69.15 -0.14
N PRO A 257 5.08 68.48 -0.50
CA PRO A 257 3.70 69.01 -0.59
C PRO A 257 3.07 69.31 0.79
N PRO A 258 2.04 70.20 0.86
CA PRO A 258 1.36 70.56 2.11
C PRO A 258 0.39 69.49 2.61
N THR A 259 -0.13 68.65 1.72
CA THR A 259 -1.03 67.52 2.00
C THR A 259 -0.48 66.24 1.37
N LEU A 260 -0.81 65.11 1.98
CA LEU A 260 -0.48 63.78 1.44
C LEU A 260 -1.73 62.90 1.40
N LYS A 261 -1.83 62.10 0.32
CA LYS A 261 -2.88 61.10 0.16
C LYS A 261 -2.60 59.89 1.02
N VAL A 262 -3.48 59.62 1.97
CA VAL A 262 -3.39 58.45 2.84
C VAL A 262 -4.61 57.56 2.71
N ILE A 263 -4.40 56.28 2.97
CA ILE A 263 -5.42 55.27 3.16
C ILE A 263 -5.59 55.10 4.67
N LEU A 264 -6.81 55.32 5.16
CA LEU A 264 -7.12 55.20 6.58
C LEU A 264 -8.45 54.47 6.82
N PRO A 265 -8.60 53.76 7.95
CA PRO A 265 -9.86 53.14 8.33
C PRO A 265 -10.94 54.18 8.51
N VAL A 266 -12.14 53.94 7.98
CA VAL A 266 -13.27 54.88 8.08
C VAL A 266 -13.57 55.27 9.54
N SER A 267 -13.35 54.34 10.47
CA SER A 267 -13.49 54.57 11.92
C SER A 267 -12.50 55.60 12.51
N LYS A 268 -11.34 55.82 11.89
CA LYS A 268 -10.31 56.76 12.35
C LYS A 268 -10.37 58.13 11.66
N LYS A 269 -11.25 58.32 10.68
CA LYS A 269 -11.36 59.57 9.89
C LYS A 269 -11.57 60.82 10.75
N SER A 270 -12.30 60.71 11.85
CA SER A 270 -12.54 61.82 12.78
C SER A 270 -11.39 62.05 13.77
N SER A 271 -10.60 61.02 14.06
CA SER A 271 -9.50 61.10 15.05
C SER A 271 -8.16 61.49 14.43
N VAL A 272 -7.94 61.14 13.15
CA VAL A 272 -6.71 61.44 12.42
C VAL A 272 -6.96 62.59 11.45
N THR A 273 -6.63 63.80 11.89
CA THR A 273 -6.83 65.04 11.13
C THR A 273 -5.56 65.58 10.48
N GLU A 274 -4.38 65.18 10.98
CA GLU A 274 -3.09 65.68 10.52
C GLU A 274 -2.01 64.58 10.54
N LEU A 275 -1.04 64.68 9.64
CA LEU A 275 0.16 63.85 9.62
C LEU A 275 1.30 64.61 10.29
N SER A 276 2.06 63.95 11.15
CA SER A 276 3.21 64.57 11.82
C SER A 276 4.50 64.25 11.10
N THR A 277 5.42 65.19 11.00
CA THR A 277 6.82 64.89 10.60
C THR A 277 7.64 64.42 11.81
N GLU A 278 8.81 63.85 11.53
CA GLU A 278 9.91 63.82 12.49
C GLU A 278 10.18 65.24 13.04
N PRO A 279 10.53 65.36 14.34
CA PRO A 279 10.75 66.65 14.96
C PRO A 279 11.97 67.35 14.37
N LEU A 280 11.77 68.53 13.80
CA LEU A 280 12.80 69.41 13.30
C LEU A 280 13.50 70.11 14.47
N ASP A 281 14.80 69.90 14.63
CA ASP A 281 15.61 70.57 15.66
C ASP A 281 15.96 72.00 15.23
N LEU A 282 15.37 72.98 15.92
CA LEU A 282 15.52 74.40 15.60
C LEU A 282 16.86 74.98 16.09
N MET A 283 17.59 74.27 16.95
CA MET A 283 18.90 74.74 17.44
C MET A 283 19.99 74.64 16.37
N GLN A 284 19.79 73.80 15.35
CA GLN A 284 20.74 73.56 14.27
C GLN A 284 20.49 74.43 13.03
N ILE A 285 19.51 75.33 13.07
CA ILE A 285 19.11 76.14 11.92
C ILE A 285 19.57 77.59 12.15
N ASP A 286 20.62 77.97 11.42
CA ASP A 286 21.26 79.29 11.47
C ASP A 286 20.95 80.17 10.25
N GLN A 287 20.50 79.57 9.15
CA GLN A 287 20.11 80.23 7.90
C GLN A 287 18.91 79.56 7.23
N ASN A 288 18.34 80.23 6.23
CA ASN A 288 17.24 79.68 5.43
C ASN A 288 17.66 78.35 4.79
N THR A 289 16.97 77.27 5.11
CA THR A 289 17.32 75.93 4.66
C THR A 289 16.09 75.13 4.26
N ALA A 290 16.31 74.12 3.42
CA ALA A 290 15.30 73.16 3.05
C ALA A 290 15.79 71.74 3.35
N LEU A 291 15.08 71.05 4.22
CA LEU A 291 15.42 69.72 4.71
C LEU A 291 14.36 68.71 4.27
N ARG A 292 14.74 67.44 4.12
CA ARG A 292 13.77 66.35 3.90
C ARG A 292 13.50 65.67 5.23
N LEU A 293 12.26 65.74 5.70
CA LEU A 293 11.84 65.08 6.93
C LEU A 293 10.94 63.90 6.60
N ARG A 294 11.08 62.80 7.34
CA ARG A 294 10.17 61.66 7.22
C ARG A 294 8.80 61.99 7.82
N VAL A 295 7.75 61.53 7.17
CA VAL A 295 6.38 61.62 7.69
C VAL A 295 6.11 60.41 8.57
N ILE A 296 5.62 60.67 9.78
CA ILE A 296 5.23 59.65 10.76
C ILE A 296 3.72 59.43 10.59
N THR A 297 3.34 58.26 10.10
CA THR A 297 1.94 57.85 10.01
C THR A 297 1.45 57.29 11.35
N PRO A 298 0.23 57.65 11.80
CA PRO A 298 -0.43 57.01 12.94
C PRO A 298 -0.71 55.52 12.66
N SER A 299 -0.95 54.73 13.73
CA SER A 299 -1.23 53.30 13.59
C SER A 299 -2.42 53.03 12.65
N GLY A 300 -2.25 52.11 11.71
CA GLY A 300 -3.27 51.73 10.72
C GLY A 300 -3.49 52.76 9.61
N VAL A 301 -2.66 53.80 9.48
CA VAL A 301 -2.69 54.74 8.35
C VAL A 301 -1.51 54.46 7.43
N SER A 302 -1.78 54.27 6.14
CA SER A 302 -0.75 54.00 5.13
C SER A 302 -0.74 55.10 4.08
N LEU A 303 0.44 55.44 3.57
CA LEU A 303 0.56 56.38 2.45
C LEU A 303 0.09 55.67 1.16
N THR A 304 -0.59 56.40 0.28
CA THR A 304 -1.02 55.84 -1.01
C THR A 304 0.18 55.55 -1.92
N ASP A 305 1.25 56.35 -1.78
CA ASP A 305 2.52 56.17 -2.46
C ASP A 305 3.62 55.99 -1.40
N GLU A 306 4.16 54.77 -1.30
CA GLU A 306 5.21 54.45 -0.32
C GLU A 306 6.50 55.26 -0.56
N ASN A 307 6.74 55.73 -1.79
CA ASN A 307 7.90 56.55 -2.12
C ASN A 307 7.78 57.99 -1.61
N GLN A 308 6.59 58.43 -1.17
CA GLN A 308 6.33 59.76 -0.61
C GLN A 308 6.45 59.79 0.92
N ASN A 309 7.28 58.92 1.50
CA ASN A 309 7.52 58.86 2.94
C ASN A 309 8.31 60.07 3.50
N THR A 310 8.79 60.97 2.64
CA THR A 310 9.50 62.21 3.03
C THR A 310 8.86 63.45 2.40
N VAL A 311 8.87 64.55 3.16
CA VAL A 311 8.41 65.87 2.71
C VAL A 311 9.56 66.87 2.77
N LYS A 312 9.61 67.79 1.81
CA LYS A 312 10.58 68.90 1.83
C LYS A 312 10.04 69.99 2.74
N VAL A 313 10.74 70.28 3.82
CA VAL A 313 10.41 71.34 4.77
C VAL A 313 11.34 72.52 4.55
N SER A 314 10.78 73.67 4.20
CA SER A 314 11.51 74.93 4.02
C SER A 314 11.30 75.82 5.24
N VAL A 315 12.39 76.30 5.82
CA VAL A 315 12.40 77.18 7.00
C VAL A 315 12.93 78.54 6.59
N THR A 316 12.15 79.58 6.85
CA THR A 316 12.52 80.97 6.59
C THR A 316 12.69 81.71 7.91
N LEU A 317 13.86 82.30 8.11
CA LEU A 317 14.26 83.04 9.29
C LEU A 317 14.26 84.55 9.00
N THR A 318 13.89 85.35 10.00
CA THR A 318 13.99 86.81 9.99
C THR A 318 14.82 87.27 11.20
N GLY A 319 15.63 88.31 11.01
CA GLY A 319 16.37 88.93 12.11
C GLY A 319 15.41 89.52 13.14
N LYS A 320 15.66 89.24 14.41
CA LYS A 320 14.87 89.79 15.52
C LYS A 320 15.14 91.30 15.60
N LYS A 321 14.11 92.14 15.39
CA LYS A 321 14.20 93.58 15.67
C LYS A 321 14.02 93.77 17.18
N ASP A 322 15.06 94.27 17.83
CA ASP A 322 15.00 94.80 19.20
C ASP A 322 14.04 95.99 19.30
#